data_AF-A0A131XF06-F1
#
_entry.id   AF-A0A131XF06-F1
#
_cell.length_a   1.000
_cell.length_b   1.000
_cell.length_c   1.000
_cell.angle_alpha   90.00
_cell.angle_beta   90.00
_cell.angle_gamma   90.00
#
_symmetry.space_group_name_H-M   'P 1'
#
loop_
_entity.id
_entity.type
_entity.pdbx_description
1 polymer ?
#
loop_
_entity_poly.entity_id
_entity_poly.type
_entity_poly.pdbx_seq_one_letter_code
_entity_poly.pdbx_strand_id
1 'polypeptide(L)'
;MSSWAQDADEQEKLVSGLTDKVSGVSIDGSGDARPSNDGEKSSDAGCESAPPESDEPPVPAEEVSLMQKIIRSRLVVSTNNVEVQRNDPKSPLYSIKTFEELKLRPELLKGVYASGFDLPSKIQETALPTLLADPPQNMIAQSQSGTGKTAAFILASLSRVDEDQRYPQVLILSPTYELAMQTGMVAKTMAQFCSRITFCYAVRGVTFSHGEKIEDHVILGTPGKIIDWAFKFKFFDLSRIKVFVLDEADIMIAQQGHHDQSIRIHKRLSPNCQMMLFSATYDKAVMEFAEMIISNPVVIRLRKEEESLENIRQFYVVCSSREEKSSAISNIYGTLAIGQTIIFCHTRQAAVWLAGQMSKEGHAVSLLSGELTIEQRVAVLERFRKGVERVLITTNVCARGIDVEQVTVVINFDLPVDMKGRADFETYLHRIGRTGRFGKLGVAVNLVEGNRGVAVIKQIEEHFGRPIHKLDVEDLEQLQTIQK
;
A
#
# COMPACT_ATOMS: atom_id res chain seq x y z
N MET A 1 -24.07 -16.77 -28.65
CA MET A 1 -22.67 -17.20 -28.46
C MET A 1 -21.76 -16.19 -29.16
N SER A 2 -20.96 -15.35 -28.53
CA SER A 2 -21.08 -14.53 -27.31
C SER A 2 -20.01 -13.44 -27.49
N SER A 3 -20.38 -12.22 -27.89
CA SER A 3 -19.39 -11.13 -28.02
C SER A 3 -18.72 -10.83 -26.68
N TRP A 4 -19.39 -11.13 -25.56
CA TRP A 4 -18.86 -10.98 -24.21
C TRP A 4 -17.68 -11.91 -23.86
N ALA A 5 -17.62 -13.11 -24.44
CA ALA A 5 -16.45 -13.98 -24.23
C ALA A 5 -15.24 -13.43 -25.00
N GLN A 6 -15.49 -12.77 -26.15
CA GLN A 6 -14.46 -12.08 -26.91
C GLN A 6 -14.02 -10.78 -26.21
N ASP A 7 -14.95 -10.03 -25.61
CA ASP A 7 -14.65 -8.82 -24.84
C ASP A 7 -13.90 -9.16 -23.52
N ALA A 8 -14.22 -10.29 -22.89
CA ALA A 8 -13.50 -10.80 -21.71
C ALA A 8 -12.11 -11.33 -22.07
N ASP A 9 -11.95 -12.07 -23.17
CA ASP A 9 -10.65 -12.49 -23.69
C ASP A 9 -9.80 -11.30 -24.16
N GLU A 10 -10.40 -10.25 -24.73
CA GLU A 10 -9.70 -9.00 -25.08
C GLU A 10 -9.28 -8.19 -23.84
N GLN A 11 -10.09 -8.19 -22.78
CA GLN A 11 -9.73 -7.60 -21.49
C GLN A 11 -8.64 -8.41 -20.75
N GLU A 12 -8.70 -9.73 -20.81
CA GLU A 12 -7.67 -10.61 -20.24
C GLU A 12 -6.36 -10.51 -21.03
N LYS A 13 -6.42 -10.33 -22.37
CA LYS A 13 -5.27 -9.97 -23.22
C LYS A 13 -4.73 -8.56 -22.98
N LEU A 14 -5.56 -7.60 -22.57
CA LEU A 14 -5.10 -6.27 -22.18
C LEU A 14 -4.33 -6.33 -20.84
N VAL A 15 -4.79 -7.14 -19.89
CA VAL A 15 -4.14 -7.36 -18.58
C VAL A 15 -2.90 -8.26 -18.71
N SER A 16 -2.94 -9.31 -19.52
CA SER A 16 -1.76 -10.11 -19.86
C SER A 16 -0.77 -9.28 -20.67
N GLY A 17 -1.25 -8.44 -21.60
CA GLY A 17 -0.45 -7.49 -22.36
C GLY A 17 0.16 -6.38 -21.50
N LEU A 18 -0.47 -5.99 -20.39
CA LEU A 18 0.13 -5.15 -19.35
C LEU A 18 1.26 -5.89 -18.62
N THR A 19 1.07 -7.18 -18.33
CA THR A 19 2.08 -8.04 -17.68
C THR A 19 3.27 -8.35 -18.61
N ASP A 20 3.01 -8.55 -19.90
CA ASP A 20 4.03 -8.82 -20.92
C ASP A 20 4.75 -7.54 -21.34
N LYS A 21 4.06 -6.39 -21.44
CA LYS A 21 4.70 -5.08 -21.67
C LYS A 21 5.61 -4.69 -20.52
N VAL A 22 5.29 -5.08 -19.28
CA VAL A 22 6.16 -4.91 -18.10
C VAL A 22 7.48 -5.68 -18.22
N SER A 23 7.52 -6.79 -18.97
CA SER A 23 8.75 -7.56 -19.22
C SER A 23 9.65 -7.00 -20.34
N GLY A 24 9.11 -6.10 -21.18
CA GLY A 24 9.80 -5.56 -22.36
C GLY A 24 10.29 -4.10 -22.26
N VAL A 25 10.11 -3.42 -21.12
CA VAL A 25 10.57 -2.02 -20.97
C VAL A 25 12.05 -1.99 -20.59
N SER A 26 12.92 -1.82 -21.59
CA SER A 26 14.28 -1.31 -21.41
C SER A 26 14.25 0.21 -21.31
N ILE A 27 14.81 0.76 -20.23
CA ILE A 27 14.99 2.20 -20.05
C ILE A 27 16.40 2.54 -20.55
N ASP A 28 16.51 3.05 -21.78
CA ASP A 28 17.78 3.61 -22.28
C ASP A 28 18.01 4.98 -21.64
N GLY A 29 19.00 5.05 -20.75
CA GLY A 29 19.44 6.25 -20.08
C GLY A 29 20.33 7.13 -20.96
N SER A 30 19.76 7.80 -21.95
CA SER A 30 20.45 8.88 -22.67
C SER A 30 19.46 9.95 -23.14
N GLY A 31 19.13 10.87 -22.25
CA GLY A 31 18.47 12.12 -22.61
C GLY A 31 19.50 13.14 -23.06
N ASP A 32 19.53 13.43 -24.36
CA ASP A 32 20.35 14.45 -25.01
C ASP A 32 20.00 15.86 -24.49
N ALA A 33 20.94 16.51 -23.80
CA ALA A 33 20.83 17.90 -23.38
C ALA A 33 21.67 18.78 -24.30
N ARG A 34 21.02 19.63 -25.11
CA ARG A 34 21.69 20.70 -25.88
C ARG A 34 21.94 21.91 -24.99
N PRO A 35 23.12 22.56 -25.06
CA PRO A 35 23.40 23.74 -24.24
C PRO A 35 22.85 25.01 -24.91
N SER A 36 22.03 25.78 -24.19
CA SER A 36 21.78 27.18 -24.49
C SER A 36 22.81 28.06 -23.77
N ASN A 37 23.53 28.82 -24.57
CA ASN A 37 24.59 29.75 -24.20
C ASN A 37 23.97 31.03 -23.61
N ASP A 38 24.34 31.45 -22.40
CA ASP A 38 24.23 32.85 -21.97
C ASP A 38 25.14 33.17 -20.76
N GLY A 39 26.17 33.98 -21.04
CA GLY A 39 26.64 35.12 -20.26
C GLY A 39 27.00 34.97 -18.78
N GLU A 40 28.31 34.94 -18.50
CA GLU A 40 28.89 35.29 -17.20
C GLU A 40 28.44 36.67 -16.71
N LYS A 41 28.07 36.77 -15.43
CA LYS A 41 28.41 37.89 -14.56
C LYS A 41 28.52 37.43 -13.11
N SER A 42 29.73 37.57 -12.57
CA SER A 42 30.09 37.40 -11.17
C SER A 42 29.50 38.50 -10.29
N SER A 43 28.88 38.12 -9.17
CA SER A 43 28.89 38.93 -7.95
C SER A 43 28.66 38.04 -6.73
N ASP A 44 29.67 38.03 -5.88
CA ASP A 44 29.76 37.38 -4.58
C ASP A 44 28.82 38.09 -3.57
N ALA A 45 27.89 37.34 -2.97
CA ALA A 45 27.15 37.74 -1.78
C ALA A 45 26.48 36.49 -1.17
N GLY A 46 26.89 36.14 0.06
CA GLY A 46 26.35 35.01 0.81
C GLY A 46 24.83 35.09 0.92
N CYS A 47 24.15 34.03 0.47
CA CYS A 47 22.72 33.87 0.59
C CYS A 47 22.43 32.56 1.29
N GLU A 48 21.87 32.64 2.49
CA GLU A 48 21.31 31.52 3.23
C GLU A 48 20.15 30.93 2.40
N SER A 49 20.42 29.85 1.66
CA SER A 49 19.36 29.11 0.98
C SER A 49 18.67 28.19 1.99
N ALA A 50 17.35 28.38 2.13
CA ALA A 50 16.45 27.38 2.70
C ALA A 50 16.60 26.06 1.90
N PRO A 51 16.41 24.89 2.53
CA PRO A 51 16.45 23.63 1.80
C PRO A 51 15.42 23.65 0.66
N PRO A 52 15.78 23.23 -0.57
CA PRO A 52 14.83 23.18 -1.68
C PRO A 52 13.66 22.27 -1.29
N GLU A 53 12.42 22.63 -1.64
CA GLU A 53 11.28 21.72 -1.46
C GLU A 53 11.49 20.44 -2.30
N SER A 54 10.82 19.34 -1.93
CA SER A 54 10.75 18.21 -2.86
C SER A 54 9.99 18.68 -4.10
N ASP A 55 10.66 18.76 -5.25
CA ASP A 55 10.07 19.21 -6.53
C ASP A 55 8.93 18.32 -7.06
N GLU A 56 8.55 17.26 -6.33
CA GLU A 56 7.52 16.30 -6.71
C GLU A 56 6.22 16.53 -5.92
N PRO A 57 5.06 16.60 -6.60
CA PRO A 57 3.79 16.62 -5.89
C PRO A 57 3.59 15.30 -5.12
N PRO A 58 2.90 15.33 -3.97
CA PRO A 58 2.63 14.12 -3.21
C PRO A 58 1.84 13.11 -4.05
N VAL A 59 2.24 11.84 -4.02
CA VAL A 59 1.50 10.75 -4.67
C VAL A 59 0.15 10.60 -3.96
N PRO A 60 -0.98 10.58 -4.70
CA PRO A 60 -2.31 10.41 -4.11
C PRO A 60 -2.41 9.12 -3.27
N ALA A 61 -3.17 9.18 -2.17
CA ALA A 61 -3.27 8.06 -1.23
C ALA A 61 -3.82 6.77 -1.88
N GLU A 62 -4.71 6.93 -2.85
CA GLU A 62 -5.25 5.85 -3.68
C GLU A 62 -4.19 5.15 -4.53
N GLU A 63 -3.23 5.89 -5.10
CA GLU A 63 -2.13 5.31 -5.87
C GLU A 63 -1.20 4.53 -4.96
N VAL A 64 -0.90 5.08 -3.77
CA VAL A 64 -0.10 4.38 -2.75
C VAL A 64 -0.79 3.06 -2.34
N SER A 65 -2.09 3.09 -2.06
CA SER A 65 -2.84 1.88 -1.68
C SER A 65 -2.88 0.85 -2.82
N LEU A 66 -3.10 1.31 -4.06
CA LEU A 66 -3.06 0.44 -5.23
C LEU A 66 -1.69 -0.21 -5.43
N MET A 67 -0.61 0.58 -5.41
CA MET A 67 0.76 0.06 -5.51
C MET A 67 1.04 -0.98 -4.43
N GLN A 68 0.69 -0.66 -3.19
CA GLN A 68 0.84 -1.59 -2.08
C GLN A 68 0.07 -2.89 -2.29
N LYS A 69 -1.16 -2.84 -2.79
CA LYS A 69 -1.96 -4.04 -3.02
C LYS A 69 -1.44 -4.85 -4.22
N ILE A 70 -0.88 -4.22 -5.26
CA ILE A 70 -0.29 -4.93 -6.41
C ILE A 70 1.00 -5.65 -6.01
N ILE A 71 1.89 -4.96 -5.28
CA ILE A 71 3.21 -5.48 -4.92
C ILE A 71 3.12 -6.56 -3.84
N ARG A 72 2.11 -6.52 -2.96
CA ARG A 72 1.97 -7.49 -1.87
C ARG A 72 1.56 -8.86 -2.39
N SER A 73 2.52 -9.77 -2.47
CA SER A 73 2.28 -11.18 -2.80
C SER A 73 2.07 -12.08 -1.56
N ARG A 74 2.22 -11.57 -0.33
CA ARG A 74 2.12 -12.32 0.93
C ARG A 74 1.43 -11.51 2.03
N LEU A 75 0.89 -12.21 3.03
CA LEU A 75 0.31 -11.60 4.22
C LEU A 75 1.38 -10.98 5.11
N VAL A 76 1.09 -9.80 5.66
CA VAL A 76 1.90 -9.19 6.70
C VAL A 76 1.57 -9.88 8.01
N VAL A 77 2.54 -10.64 8.55
CA VAL A 77 2.42 -11.30 9.85
C VAL A 77 2.52 -10.24 10.93
N SER A 78 1.46 -10.05 11.72
CA SER A 78 1.49 -9.11 12.85
C SER A 78 1.62 -9.85 14.17
N THR A 79 2.58 -9.43 14.99
CA THR A 79 2.79 -9.95 16.35
C THR A 79 1.83 -9.32 17.38
N ASN A 80 1.35 -8.11 17.10
CA ASN A 80 0.46 -7.34 17.98
C ASN A 80 -0.86 -8.05 18.27
N ASN A 81 -1.36 -7.91 19.49
CA ASN A 81 -2.66 -8.48 19.88
C ASN A 81 -3.81 -7.73 19.19
N VAL A 82 -4.85 -8.49 18.86
CA VAL A 82 -6.09 -7.95 18.30
C VAL A 82 -6.94 -7.46 19.46
N GLU A 83 -7.32 -6.19 19.42
CA GLU A 83 -8.29 -5.61 20.33
C GLU A 83 -9.69 -5.74 19.73
N VAL A 84 -10.63 -6.24 20.52
CA VAL A 84 -12.03 -6.38 20.12
C VAL A 84 -12.89 -5.58 21.07
N GLN A 85 -13.56 -4.56 20.56
CA GLN A 85 -14.54 -3.76 21.26
C GLN A 85 -15.94 -4.14 20.77
N ARG A 86 -16.84 -4.45 21.70
CA ARG A 86 -18.20 -4.92 21.43
C ARG A 86 -19.20 -4.10 22.21
N ASN A 87 -20.41 -3.97 21.66
CA ASN A 87 -21.53 -3.38 22.38
C ASN A 87 -22.02 -4.26 23.53
N ASP A 88 -21.93 -5.59 23.39
CA ASP A 88 -22.20 -6.54 24.49
C ASP A 88 -20.90 -7.21 24.97
N PRO A 89 -20.39 -6.86 26.16
CA PRO A 89 -19.18 -7.47 26.74
C PRO A 89 -19.33 -8.96 27.09
N LYS A 90 -20.56 -9.47 27.20
CA LYS A 90 -20.83 -10.87 27.60
C LYS A 90 -20.85 -11.84 26.43
N SER A 91 -20.85 -11.33 25.19
CA SER A 91 -20.80 -12.18 24.01
C SER A 91 -19.44 -12.89 23.93
N PRO A 92 -19.39 -14.24 23.79
CA PRO A 92 -18.14 -15.00 23.77
C PRO A 92 -17.24 -14.61 22.59
N LEU A 93 -15.94 -14.46 22.86
CA LEU A 93 -14.92 -14.24 21.84
C LEU A 93 -14.61 -15.58 21.16
N TYR A 94 -15.11 -15.75 19.93
CA TYR A 94 -14.73 -16.88 19.09
C TYR A 94 -13.52 -16.49 18.25
N SER A 95 -12.47 -17.29 18.36
CA SER A 95 -11.29 -17.25 17.51
C SER A 95 -11.12 -18.64 16.92
N ILE A 96 -10.86 -18.69 15.61
CA ILE A 96 -10.56 -19.93 14.89
C ILE A 96 -9.07 -20.04 14.63
N LYS A 97 -8.60 -21.27 14.34
CA LYS A 97 -7.22 -21.52 13.90
C LYS A 97 -7.14 -22.08 12.48
N THR A 98 -8.21 -22.68 11.96
CA THR A 98 -8.27 -23.10 10.56
C THR A 98 -9.55 -22.65 9.87
N PHE A 99 -9.56 -22.65 8.53
CA PHE A 99 -10.74 -22.26 7.76
C PHE A 99 -11.87 -23.31 7.84
N GLU A 100 -11.56 -24.57 8.16
CA GLU A 100 -12.56 -25.63 8.38
C GLU A 100 -13.50 -25.32 9.55
N GLU A 101 -12.99 -24.65 10.59
CA GLU A 101 -13.78 -24.30 11.78
C GLU A 101 -14.93 -23.34 11.46
N LEU A 102 -14.85 -22.59 10.34
CA LEU A 102 -15.90 -21.70 9.87
C LEU A 102 -17.09 -22.42 9.23
N LYS A 103 -16.96 -23.72 8.95
CA LYS A 103 -18.01 -24.54 8.32
C LYS A 103 -18.57 -23.91 7.04
N LEU A 104 -17.66 -23.38 6.22
CA LEU A 104 -17.99 -22.78 4.92
C LEU A 104 -18.55 -23.84 3.95
N ARG A 105 -19.23 -23.36 2.91
CA ARG A 105 -19.60 -24.21 1.76
C ARG A 105 -18.34 -24.84 1.16
N PRO A 106 -18.34 -26.16 0.81
CA PRO A 106 -17.15 -26.84 0.33
C PRO A 106 -16.48 -26.16 -0.87
N GLU A 107 -17.28 -25.62 -1.79
CA GLU A 107 -16.81 -24.91 -2.98
C GLU A 107 -16.05 -23.63 -2.62
N LEU A 108 -16.58 -22.88 -1.64
CA LEU A 108 -15.98 -21.65 -1.15
C LEU A 108 -14.71 -21.93 -0.35
N LEU A 109 -14.71 -22.96 0.50
CA LEU A 109 -13.50 -23.41 1.22
C LEU A 109 -12.39 -23.83 0.25
N LYS A 110 -12.74 -24.58 -0.80
CA LYS A 110 -11.80 -24.94 -1.87
C LYS A 110 -11.23 -23.70 -2.57
N GLY A 111 -12.06 -22.68 -2.79
CA GLY A 111 -11.65 -21.41 -3.37
C GLY A 111 -10.69 -20.60 -2.49
N VAL A 112 -10.87 -20.64 -1.16
CA VAL A 112 -9.93 -20.07 -0.18
C VAL A 112 -8.55 -20.69 -0.33
N TYR A 113 -8.46 -22.02 -0.35
CA TYR A 113 -7.19 -22.72 -0.53
C TYR A 113 -6.55 -22.48 -1.90
N ALA A 114 -7.33 -22.50 -2.98
CA ALA A 114 -6.84 -22.20 -4.32
C ALA A 114 -6.38 -20.74 -4.49
N SER A 115 -6.81 -19.83 -3.60
CA SER A 115 -6.31 -18.46 -3.53
C SER A 115 -4.96 -18.35 -2.78
N GLY A 116 -4.38 -19.47 -2.32
CA GLY A 116 -3.10 -19.51 -1.61
C GLY A 116 -3.20 -19.23 -0.10
N PHE A 117 -4.39 -19.34 0.49
CA PHE A 117 -4.59 -19.16 1.93
C PHE A 117 -4.63 -20.50 2.66
N ASP A 118 -3.52 -20.89 3.28
CA ASP A 118 -3.44 -22.13 4.05
C ASP A 118 -4.06 -22.00 5.45
N LEU A 119 -3.87 -20.85 6.09
CA LEU A 119 -4.36 -20.55 7.45
C LEU A 119 -4.91 -19.13 7.53
N PRO A 120 -5.90 -18.87 8.41
CA PRO A 120 -6.41 -17.52 8.65
C PRO A 120 -5.31 -16.62 9.25
N SER A 121 -5.25 -15.37 8.79
CA SER A 121 -4.42 -14.34 9.42
C SER A 121 -4.97 -13.93 10.78
N LYS A 122 -4.16 -13.27 11.62
CA LYS A 122 -4.58 -12.84 12.98
C LYS A 122 -5.87 -12.01 13.00
N ILE A 123 -6.06 -11.13 12.03
CA ILE A 123 -7.30 -10.37 11.89
C ILE A 123 -8.47 -11.26 11.43
N GLN A 124 -8.22 -12.21 10.52
CA GLN A 124 -9.22 -13.16 10.04
C GLN A 124 -9.68 -14.13 11.12
N GLU A 125 -8.77 -14.62 11.97
CA GLU A 125 -9.07 -15.51 13.10
C GLU A 125 -10.16 -14.93 14.01
N THR A 126 -10.18 -13.60 14.16
CA THR A 126 -11.10 -12.88 15.04
C THR A 126 -12.31 -12.32 14.29
N ALA A 127 -12.08 -11.83 13.06
CA ALA A 127 -13.13 -11.20 12.26
C ALA A 127 -14.10 -12.21 11.66
N LEU A 128 -13.61 -13.30 11.07
CA LEU A 128 -14.44 -14.25 10.32
C LEU A 128 -15.54 -14.91 11.16
N PRO A 129 -15.29 -15.39 12.39
CA PRO A 129 -16.35 -15.96 13.22
C PRO A 129 -17.47 -14.96 13.52
N THR A 130 -17.11 -13.68 13.69
CA THR A 130 -18.08 -12.60 13.94
C THR A 130 -18.83 -12.21 12.66
N LEU A 131 -18.13 -12.11 11.53
CA LEU A 131 -18.73 -11.76 10.24
C LEU A 131 -19.70 -12.84 9.72
N LEU A 132 -19.39 -14.11 10.00
CA LEU A 132 -20.19 -15.26 9.59
C LEU A 132 -21.24 -15.68 10.64
N ALA A 133 -21.30 -15.01 11.79
CA ALA A 133 -22.28 -15.32 12.83
C ALA A 133 -23.72 -15.11 12.34
N ASP A 134 -24.65 -15.90 12.87
CA ASP A 134 -26.08 -15.71 12.70
C ASP A 134 -26.73 -15.40 14.06
N PRO A 135 -27.46 -14.27 14.19
CA PRO A 135 -27.76 -13.28 13.16
C PRO A 135 -26.53 -12.46 12.69
N PRO A 136 -26.56 -11.88 11.46
CA PRO A 136 -25.47 -11.08 10.93
C PRO A 136 -25.09 -9.92 11.84
N GLN A 137 -23.79 -9.71 12.05
CA GLN A 137 -23.26 -8.60 12.84
C GLN A 137 -22.52 -7.59 11.97
N ASN A 138 -22.75 -6.32 12.26
CA ASN A 138 -22.03 -5.21 11.63
C ASN A 138 -20.60 -5.13 12.18
N MET A 139 -19.66 -4.66 11.36
CA MET A 139 -18.25 -4.62 11.75
C MET A 139 -17.53 -3.37 11.25
N ILE A 140 -16.67 -2.83 12.11
CA ILE A 140 -15.61 -1.90 11.74
C ILE A 140 -14.28 -2.60 12.04
N ALA A 141 -13.48 -2.88 11.02
CA ALA A 141 -12.22 -3.56 11.17
C ALA A 141 -11.05 -2.68 10.71
N GLN A 142 -10.15 -2.40 11.65
CA GLN A 142 -8.94 -1.63 11.43
C GLN A 142 -7.71 -2.51 11.58
N SER A 143 -6.90 -2.54 10.53
CA SER A 143 -5.58 -3.16 10.55
C SER A 143 -4.75 -2.63 9.40
N GLN A 144 -3.43 -2.77 9.46
CA GLN A 144 -2.56 -2.34 8.37
C GLN A 144 -2.88 -3.05 7.05
N SER A 145 -2.50 -2.45 5.92
CA SER A 145 -2.70 -3.09 4.62
C SER A 145 -1.82 -4.35 4.50
N GLY A 146 -2.33 -5.38 3.84
CA GLY A 146 -1.65 -6.69 3.75
C GLY A 146 -1.93 -7.68 4.90
N THR A 147 -2.75 -7.34 5.89
CA THR A 147 -3.14 -8.27 6.98
C THR A 147 -4.23 -9.27 6.60
N GLY A 148 -4.79 -9.19 5.38
CA GLY A 148 -5.86 -10.09 4.92
C GLY A 148 -7.29 -9.55 5.10
N LYS A 149 -7.46 -8.23 5.31
CA LYS A 149 -8.78 -7.55 5.36
C LYS A 149 -9.67 -7.89 4.16
N THR A 150 -9.12 -7.76 2.95
CA THR A 150 -9.83 -7.97 1.68
C THR A 150 -10.39 -9.39 1.58
N ALA A 151 -9.57 -10.40 1.87
CA ALA A 151 -10.04 -11.78 1.90
C ALA A 151 -11.10 -12.01 2.99
N ALA A 152 -11.01 -11.35 4.14
CA ALA A 152 -11.98 -11.50 5.22
C ALA A 152 -13.40 -11.05 4.81
N PHE A 153 -13.53 -9.85 4.24
CA PHE A 153 -14.85 -9.35 3.85
C PHE A 153 -15.40 -10.00 2.58
N ILE A 154 -14.53 -10.40 1.66
CA ILE A 154 -14.93 -11.15 0.47
C ILE A 154 -15.50 -12.49 0.89
N LEU A 155 -14.79 -13.22 1.76
CA LEU A 155 -15.24 -14.52 2.25
C LEU A 155 -16.58 -14.42 2.98
N ALA A 156 -16.73 -13.41 3.85
CA ALA A 156 -17.97 -13.12 4.53
C ALA A 156 -19.10 -12.80 3.53
N SER A 157 -18.83 -11.95 2.53
CA SER A 157 -19.80 -11.55 1.51
C SER A 157 -20.27 -12.74 0.67
N LEU A 158 -19.35 -13.55 0.16
CA LEU A 158 -19.64 -14.74 -0.66
C LEU A 158 -20.40 -15.83 0.12
N SER A 159 -20.19 -15.89 1.44
CA SER A 159 -20.92 -16.81 2.32
C SER A 159 -22.40 -16.43 2.49
N ARG A 160 -22.77 -15.16 2.22
CA ARG A 160 -24.15 -14.65 2.33
C ARG A 160 -24.93 -14.67 1.01
N VAL A 161 -24.27 -14.97 -0.10
CA VAL A 161 -24.90 -15.03 -1.43
C VAL A 161 -25.79 -16.26 -1.53
N ASP A 162 -27.04 -16.03 -1.92
CA ASP A 162 -27.97 -17.07 -2.35
C ASP A 162 -27.92 -17.18 -3.88
N GLU A 163 -27.38 -18.29 -4.40
CA GLU A 163 -27.12 -18.51 -5.82
C GLU A 163 -28.38 -18.71 -6.67
N ASP A 164 -29.51 -19.03 -6.05
CA ASP A 164 -30.76 -19.28 -6.77
C ASP A 164 -31.50 -17.95 -7.05
N GLN A 165 -31.02 -16.84 -6.47
CA GLN A 165 -31.63 -15.52 -6.55
C GLN A 165 -30.82 -14.58 -7.46
N ARG A 166 -31.26 -14.46 -8.72
CA ARG A 166 -30.63 -13.66 -9.78
C ARG A 166 -30.88 -12.15 -9.64
N TYR A 167 -30.34 -11.55 -8.58
CA TYR A 167 -30.27 -10.12 -8.38
C TYR A 167 -29.10 -9.74 -7.45
N PRO A 168 -28.67 -8.46 -7.42
CA PRO A 168 -27.63 -7.98 -6.53
C PRO A 168 -27.97 -8.17 -5.06
N GLN A 169 -27.11 -8.91 -4.36
CA GLN A 169 -27.22 -9.22 -2.93
C GLN A 169 -26.04 -8.65 -2.14
N VAL A 170 -24.90 -8.46 -2.78
CA VAL A 170 -23.68 -7.91 -2.17
C VAL A 170 -23.27 -6.65 -2.93
N LEU A 171 -22.98 -5.60 -2.19
CA LEU A 171 -22.43 -4.36 -2.73
C LEU A 171 -21.12 -4.01 -2.02
N ILE A 172 -20.03 -3.96 -2.78
CA ILE A 172 -18.69 -3.58 -2.30
C ILE A 172 -18.29 -2.26 -2.96
N LEU A 173 -18.11 -1.22 -2.15
CA LEU A 173 -17.59 0.06 -2.62
C LEU A 173 -16.08 0.11 -2.43
N SER A 174 -15.39 0.55 -3.47
CA SER A 174 -13.96 0.87 -3.45
C SER A 174 -13.76 2.30 -3.93
N PRO A 175 -12.76 3.03 -3.42
CA PRO A 175 -12.59 4.44 -3.71
C PRO A 175 -12.21 4.69 -5.18
N THR A 176 -11.44 3.79 -5.79
CA THR A 176 -11.01 3.93 -7.19
C THR A 176 -11.42 2.78 -8.08
N TYR A 177 -11.36 3.03 -9.40
CA TYR A 177 -11.57 2.03 -10.44
C TYR A 177 -10.63 0.84 -10.25
N GLU A 178 -9.35 1.12 -10.04
CA GLU A 178 -8.28 0.15 -9.98
C GLU A 178 -8.42 -0.74 -8.73
N LEU A 179 -8.76 -0.15 -7.59
CA LEU A 179 -9.02 -0.90 -6.35
C LEU A 179 -10.28 -1.77 -6.46
N ALA A 180 -11.33 -1.29 -7.13
CA ALA A 180 -12.54 -2.09 -7.38
C ALA A 180 -12.21 -3.32 -8.25
N MET A 181 -11.42 -3.13 -9.31
CA MET A 181 -10.98 -4.23 -10.18
C MET A 181 -10.19 -5.27 -9.39
N GLN A 182 -9.23 -4.84 -8.57
CA GLN A 182 -8.42 -5.75 -7.77
C GLN A 182 -9.23 -6.54 -6.74
N THR A 183 -10.11 -5.87 -5.99
CA THR A 183 -11.00 -6.54 -5.03
C THR A 183 -11.88 -7.57 -5.75
N GLY A 184 -12.34 -7.25 -6.97
CA GLY A 184 -13.12 -8.18 -7.78
C GLY A 184 -12.32 -9.38 -8.28
N MET A 185 -11.04 -9.23 -8.61
CA MET A 185 -10.16 -10.36 -8.95
C MET A 185 -10.00 -11.33 -7.78
N VAL A 186 -9.81 -10.81 -6.56
CA VAL A 186 -9.75 -11.65 -5.35
C VAL A 186 -11.10 -12.36 -5.14
N ALA A 187 -12.21 -11.66 -5.33
CA ALA A 187 -13.54 -12.24 -5.17
C ALA A 187 -13.83 -13.35 -6.18
N LYS A 188 -13.49 -13.14 -7.46
CA LYS A 188 -13.61 -14.15 -8.51
C LYS A 188 -12.73 -15.37 -8.25
N THR A 189 -11.49 -15.16 -7.83
CA THR A 189 -10.56 -16.27 -7.51
C THR A 189 -11.07 -17.09 -6.33
N MET A 190 -11.57 -16.43 -5.27
CA MET A 190 -12.15 -17.11 -4.12
C MET A 190 -13.47 -17.81 -4.44
N ALA A 191 -14.24 -17.31 -5.41
CA ALA A 191 -15.49 -17.90 -5.88
C ALA A 191 -15.32 -18.83 -7.10
N GLN A 192 -14.10 -19.18 -7.52
CA GLN A 192 -13.87 -19.89 -8.79
C GLN A 192 -14.55 -21.27 -8.88
N PHE A 193 -14.85 -21.89 -7.73
CA PHE A 193 -15.59 -23.16 -7.67
C PHE A 193 -17.09 -22.98 -7.39
N CYS A 194 -17.54 -21.75 -7.14
CA CYS A 194 -18.95 -21.38 -6.96
C CYS A 194 -19.55 -20.94 -8.31
N SER A 195 -19.77 -21.90 -9.21
CA SER A 195 -20.08 -21.64 -10.64
C SER A 195 -21.32 -20.79 -10.92
N ARG A 196 -22.22 -20.60 -9.94
CA ARG A 196 -23.46 -19.82 -10.09
C ARG A 196 -23.35 -18.40 -9.57
N ILE A 197 -22.33 -18.08 -8.77
CA ILE A 197 -22.10 -16.71 -8.29
C ILE A 197 -21.51 -15.89 -9.43
N THR A 198 -22.07 -14.71 -9.66
CA THR A 198 -21.67 -13.83 -10.75
C THR A 198 -21.39 -12.42 -10.24
N PHE A 199 -20.57 -11.69 -10.99
CA PHE A 199 -19.95 -10.44 -10.56
C PHE A 199 -20.12 -9.36 -11.62
N CYS A 200 -20.46 -8.15 -11.18
CA CYS A 200 -20.56 -6.96 -12.02
C CYS A 200 -19.67 -5.83 -11.48
N TYR A 201 -19.07 -5.05 -12.39
CA TYR A 201 -18.23 -3.91 -12.04
C TYR A 201 -18.92 -2.59 -12.39
N ALA A 202 -19.36 -1.85 -11.37
CA ALA A 202 -19.93 -0.52 -11.49
C ALA A 202 -18.83 0.54 -11.52
N VAL A 203 -18.12 0.61 -12.64
CA VAL A 203 -16.93 1.46 -12.81
C VAL A 203 -16.99 2.24 -14.13
N ARG A 204 -16.08 3.21 -14.33
CA ARG A 204 -16.03 4.02 -15.58
C ARG A 204 -15.93 3.11 -16.81
N GLY A 205 -16.62 3.49 -17.88
CA GLY A 205 -16.66 2.74 -19.15
C GLY A 205 -17.72 1.64 -19.22
N VAL A 206 -18.25 1.14 -18.09
CA VAL A 206 -19.30 0.13 -18.09
C VAL A 206 -20.67 0.80 -18.20
N THR A 207 -21.43 0.42 -19.25
CA THR A 207 -22.75 0.95 -19.54
C THR A 207 -23.74 -0.17 -19.81
N PHE A 208 -24.97 0.01 -19.35
CA PHE A 208 -26.10 -0.86 -19.68
C PHE A 208 -27.10 -0.12 -20.56
N SER A 209 -27.87 -0.91 -21.31
CA SER A 209 -28.97 -0.36 -22.10
C SER A 209 -30.09 0.14 -21.21
N HIS A 210 -30.87 1.10 -21.70
CA HIS A 210 -32.01 1.61 -20.93
C HIS A 210 -33.03 0.49 -20.69
N GLY A 211 -33.43 0.28 -19.43
CA GLY A 211 -34.38 -0.76 -19.02
C GLY A 211 -33.74 -2.11 -18.65
N GLU A 212 -32.45 -2.30 -18.91
CA GLU A 212 -31.71 -3.49 -18.49
C GLU A 212 -31.64 -3.59 -16.97
N LYS A 213 -31.61 -4.83 -16.47
CA LYS A 213 -31.50 -5.13 -15.04
C LYS A 213 -30.25 -5.94 -14.80
N ILE A 214 -29.51 -5.56 -13.77
CA ILE A 214 -28.36 -6.33 -13.33
C ILE A 214 -28.91 -7.54 -12.58
N GLU A 215 -28.56 -8.73 -13.06
CA GLU A 215 -28.90 -10.01 -12.43
C GLU A 215 -27.74 -10.60 -11.63
N ASP A 216 -26.57 -9.95 -11.67
CA ASP A 216 -25.38 -10.36 -10.94
C ASP A 216 -25.56 -10.29 -9.44
N HIS A 217 -24.99 -11.27 -8.74
CA HIS A 217 -25.13 -11.41 -7.29
C HIS A 217 -24.28 -10.38 -6.52
N VAL A 218 -23.08 -10.09 -7.04
CA VAL A 218 -22.10 -9.21 -6.40
C VAL A 218 -21.80 -8.02 -7.31
N ILE A 219 -22.00 -6.81 -6.80
CA ILE A 219 -21.57 -5.58 -7.47
C ILE A 219 -20.36 -5.01 -6.74
N LEU A 220 -19.29 -4.75 -7.49
CA LEU A 220 -18.12 -4.00 -7.02
C LEU A 220 -18.01 -2.69 -7.79
N GLY A 221 -17.72 -1.57 -7.14
CA GLY A 221 -17.56 -0.33 -7.89
C GLY A 221 -17.27 0.90 -7.07
N THR A 222 -17.22 2.04 -7.77
CA THR A 222 -17.00 3.34 -7.13
C THR A 222 -18.32 3.99 -6.72
N PRO A 223 -18.35 4.79 -5.63
CA PRO A 223 -19.59 5.38 -5.13
C PRO A 223 -20.36 6.17 -6.20
N GLY A 224 -19.65 6.95 -7.02
CA GLY A 224 -20.25 7.75 -8.08
C GLY A 224 -21.02 6.90 -9.11
N LYS A 225 -20.47 5.77 -9.54
CA LYS A 225 -21.16 4.89 -10.50
C LYS A 225 -22.27 4.07 -9.90
N ILE A 226 -22.14 3.68 -8.64
CA ILE A 226 -23.25 3.06 -7.91
C ILE A 226 -24.43 4.03 -7.76
N ILE A 227 -24.17 5.31 -7.47
CA ILE A 227 -25.23 6.33 -7.42
C ILE A 227 -25.95 6.43 -8.77
N ASP A 228 -25.22 6.51 -9.87
CA ASP A 228 -25.80 6.54 -11.22
C ASP A 228 -26.68 5.30 -11.47
N TRP A 229 -26.14 4.10 -11.24
CA TRP A 229 -26.83 2.84 -11.53
C TRP A 229 -28.06 2.63 -10.65
N ALA A 230 -27.98 2.94 -9.35
CA ALA A 230 -29.08 2.72 -8.42
C ALA A 230 -30.16 3.80 -8.48
N PHE A 231 -29.78 5.08 -8.55
CA PHE A 231 -30.72 6.19 -8.40
C PHE A 231 -31.19 6.76 -9.75
N LYS A 232 -30.28 6.94 -10.70
CA LYS A 232 -30.60 7.55 -12.00
C LYS A 232 -31.16 6.52 -12.96
N PHE A 233 -30.45 5.41 -13.14
CA PHE A 233 -30.82 4.39 -14.14
C PHE A 233 -31.68 3.26 -13.58
N LYS A 234 -31.65 3.04 -12.26
CA LYS A 234 -32.41 2.00 -11.56
C LYS A 234 -32.15 0.60 -12.12
N PHE A 235 -30.88 0.29 -12.43
CA PHE A 235 -30.47 -1.02 -12.93
C PHE A 235 -30.62 -2.13 -11.88
N PHE A 236 -30.61 -1.77 -10.60
CA PHE A 236 -30.85 -2.68 -9.48
C PHE A 236 -31.49 -1.96 -8.28
N ASP A 237 -31.92 -2.74 -7.29
CA ASP A 237 -32.59 -2.23 -6.08
C ASP A 237 -31.71 -2.40 -4.83
N LEU A 238 -31.29 -1.28 -4.25
CA LEU A 238 -30.47 -1.25 -3.03
C LEU A 238 -31.15 -1.88 -1.81
N SER A 239 -32.49 -1.94 -1.77
CA SER A 239 -33.21 -2.53 -0.63
C SER A 239 -33.07 -4.05 -0.55
N ARG A 240 -32.61 -4.70 -1.63
CA ARG A 240 -32.36 -6.15 -1.70
C ARG A 240 -30.94 -6.56 -1.32
N ILE A 241 -30.05 -5.59 -1.12
CA ILE A 241 -28.67 -5.84 -0.70
C ILE A 241 -28.69 -6.39 0.74
N LYS A 242 -28.08 -7.57 0.92
CA LYS A 242 -27.91 -8.28 2.20
C LYS A 242 -26.58 -7.92 2.86
N VAL A 243 -25.55 -7.60 2.08
CA VAL A 243 -24.22 -7.24 2.56
C VAL A 243 -23.71 -5.98 1.87
N PHE A 244 -23.27 -5.02 2.66
CA PHE A 244 -22.67 -3.77 2.20
C PHE A 244 -21.27 -3.59 2.79
N VAL A 245 -20.28 -3.38 1.93
CA VAL A 245 -18.87 -3.24 2.31
C VAL A 245 -18.32 -1.89 1.85
N LEU A 246 -17.64 -1.20 2.76
CA LEU A 246 -16.78 -0.04 2.46
C LEU A 246 -15.32 -0.47 2.62
N ASP A 247 -14.59 -0.60 1.51
CA ASP A 247 -13.15 -0.88 1.51
C ASP A 247 -12.33 0.43 1.46
N GLU A 248 -11.18 0.44 2.13
CA GLU A 248 -10.26 1.60 2.24
C GLU A 248 -11.00 2.90 2.62
N ALA A 249 -11.73 2.86 3.74
CA ALA A 249 -12.61 3.96 4.15
C ALA A 249 -11.88 5.29 4.43
N ASP A 250 -10.63 5.23 4.86
CA ASP A 250 -9.71 6.37 4.99
C ASP A 250 -9.49 7.10 3.66
N ILE A 251 -9.29 6.36 2.57
CA ILE A 251 -9.17 6.91 1.22
C ILE A 251 -10.55 7.37 0.71
N MET A 252 -11.60 6.60 1.02
CA MET A 252 -12.98 6.93 0.63
C MET A 252 -13.43 8.31 1.14
N ILE A 253 -13.09 8.68 2.38
CA ILE A 253 -13.45 9.99 2.93
C ILE A 253 -12.60 11.14 2.39
N ALA A 254 -11.36 10.85 1.98
CA ALA A 254 -10.45 11.86 1.42
C ALA A 254 -10.87 12.29 0.02
N GLN A 255 -11.57 11.42 -0.72
CA GLN A 255 -12.01 11.70 -2.07
C GLN A 255 -13.27 12.55 -2.11
N GLN A 256 -13.21 13.61 -2.91
CA GLN A 256 -14.27 14.61 -3.00
C GLN A 256 -15.61 13.97 -3.42
N GLY A 257 -16.62 14.14 -2.59
CA GLY A 257 -17.99 13.66 -2.82
C GLY A 257 -18.22 12.16 -2.54
N HIS A 258 -17.17 11.35 -2.35
CA HIS A 258 -17.31 9.92 -2.06
C HIS A 258 -17.93 9.67 -0.68
N HIS A 259 -17.59 10.51 0.29
CA HIS A 259 -18.25 10.59 1.60
C HIS A 259 -19.78 10.67 1.47
N ASP A 260 -20.28 11.72 0.80
CA ASP A 260 -21.72 12.00 0.70
C ASP A 260 -22.46 10.96 -0.16
N GLN A 261 -21.81 10.50 -1.23
CA GLN A 261 -22.33 9.44 -2.09
C GLN A 261 -22.50 8.12 -1.32
N SER A 262 -21.50 7.75 -0.50
CA SER A 262 -21.56 6.55 0.33
C SER A 262 -22.68 6.60 1.36
N ILE A 263 -22.85 7.75 2.04
CA ILE A 263 -23.97 7.98 2.97
C ILE A 263 -25.32 7.87 2.24
N ARG A 264 -25.42 8.42 1.03
CA ARG A 264 -26.65 8.37 0.23
C ARG A 264 -27.00 6.93 -0.19
N ILE A 265 -26.01 6.12 -0.55
CA ILE A 265 -26.20 4.69 -0.84
C ILE A 265 -26.70 3.98 0.42
N HIS A 266 -26.00 4.17 1.55
CA HIS A 266 -26.35 3.59 2.84
C HIS A 266 -27.82 3.83 3.22
N LYS A 267 -28.29 5.07 3.11
CA LYS A 267 -29.69 5.47 3.43
C LYS A 267 -30.76 4.70 2.64
N ARG A 268 -30.41 3.99 1.57
CA ARG A 268 -31.35 3.21 0.75
C ARG A 268 -31.25 1.70 0.96
N LEU A 269 -30.27 1.23 1.74
CA LEU A 269 -30.12 -0.17 2.10
C LEU A 269 -31.21 -0.63 3.08
N SER A 270 -31.41 -1.94 3.17
CA SER A 270 -32.29 -2.54 4.17
C SER A 270 -31.74 -2.35 5.60
N PRO A 271 -32.59 -2.16 6.63
CA PRO A 271 -32.16 -2.15 8.03
C PRO A 271 -31.49 -3.45 8.49
N ASN A 272 -31.78 -4.56 7.82
CA ASN A 272 -31.19 -5.88 8.11
C ASN A 272 -29.91 -6.15 7.28
N CYS A 273 -29.45 -5.18 6.48
CA CYS A 273 -28.23 -5.30 5.71
C CYS A 273 -27.02 -5.38 6.65
N GLN A 274 -26.18 -6.40 6.48
CA GLN A 274 -24.92 -6.50 7.19
C GLN A 274 -23.94 -5.47 6.63
N MET A 275 -23.47 -4.56 7.47
CA MET A 275 -22.57 -3.48 7.09
C MET A 275 -21.17 -3.73 7.62
N MET A 276 -20.18 -3.61 6.74
CA MET A 276 -18.78 -3.83 7.06
C MET A 276 -17.93 -2.66 6.56
N LEU A 277 -17.07 -2.10 7.41
CA LEU A 277 -16.11 -1.07 7.05
C LEU A 277 -14.69 -1.52 7.36
N PHE A 278 -13.81 -1.38 6.38
CA PHE A 278 -12.40 -1.72 6.50
C PHE A 278 -11.54 -0.50 6.19
N SER A 279 -10.55 -0.26 7.04
CA SER A 279 -9.65 0.90 6.91
C SER A 279 -8.25 0.54 7.41
N ALA A 280 -7.22 1.21 6.86
CA ALA A 280 -5.88 1.14 7.42
C ALA A 280 -5.71 2.10 8.61
N THR A 281 -6.27 3.31 8.50
CA THR A 281 -6.24 4.32 9.58
C THR A 281 -7.55 4.39 10.36
N TYR A 282 -7.50 5.08 11.51
CA TYR A 282 -8.62 5.24 12.45
C TYR A 282 -8.77 6.68 12.93
N ASP A 283 -8.40 7.62 12.07
CA ASP A 283 -8.44 9.03 12.42
C ASP A 283 -9.88 9.46 12.73
N LYS A 284 -10.02 10.52 13.52
CA LYS A 284 -11.33 11.00 14.00
C LYS A 284 -12.36 11.12 12.87
N ALA A 285 -11.95 11.61 11.71
CA ALA A 285 -12.81 11.75 10.53
C ALA A 285 -13.30 10.39 9.98
N VAL A 286 -12.45 9.36 9.96
CA VAL A 286 -12.83 8.00 9.54
C VAL A 286 -13.85 7.43 10.51
N MET A 287 -13.69 7.71 11.79
CA MET A 287 -14.61 7.22 12.82
C MET A 287 -15.95 7.90 12.85
N GLU A 288 -15.97 9.23 12.74
CA GLU A 288 -17.21 9.97 12.57
C GLU A 288 -17.96 9.48 11.32
N PHE A 289 -17.24 9.21 10.22
CA PHE A 289 -17.83 8.61 9.03
C PHE A 289 -18.39 7.20 9.27
N ALA A 290 -17.62 6.34 9.93
CA ALA A 290 -18.02 4.97 10.23
C ALA A 290 -19.28 4.92 11.10
N GLU A 291 -19.36 5.77 12.13
CA GLU A 291 -20.51 5.87 13.04
C GLU A 291 -21.77 6.41 12.36
N MET A 292 -21.63 7.23 11.30
CA MET A 292 -22.77 7.71 10.50
C MET A 292 -23.40 6.63 9.62
N ILE A 293 -22.63 5.60 9.25
CA ILE A 293 -23.05 4.55 8.32
C ILE A 293 -23.39 3.25 9.07
N ILE A 294 -22.58 2.87 10.06
CA ILE A 294 -22.68 1.56 10.67
C ILE A 294 -23.24 1.68 12.09
N SER A 295 -24.44 1.14 12.28
CA SER A 295 -25.07 1.03 13.59
C SER A 295 -24.64 -0.25 14.32
N ASN A 296 -24.42 -0.15 15.63
CA ASN A 296 -24.03 -1.24 16.53
C ASN A 296 -22.89 -2.15 16.02
N PRO A 297 -21.75 -1.59 15.57
CA PRO A 297 -20.64 -2.40 15.04
C PRO A 297 -19.90 -3.15 16.14
N VAL A 298 -19.43 -4.35 15.80
CA VAL A 298 -18.24 -4.93 16.46
C VAL A 298 -17.02 -4.23 15.89
N VAL A 299 -16.21 -3.64 16.76
CA VAL A 299 -15.00 -2.91 16.37
C VAL A 299 -13.79 -3.80 16.64
N ILE A 300 -13.06 -4.14 15.59
CA ILE A 300 -11.81 -4.88 15.69
C ILE A 300 -10.65 -3.97 15.32
N ARG A 301 -9.66 -3.84 16.21
CA ARG A 301 -8.48 -3.03 16.01
C ARG A 301 -7.24 -3.89 16.16
N LEU A 302 -6.44 -3.97 15.11
CA LEU A 302 -5.08 -4.47 15.20
C LEU A 302 -4.17 -3.26 15.29
N ARG A 303 -3.55 -3.06 16.46
CA ARG A 303 -2.56 -2.00 16.65
C ARG A 303 -1.51 -2.10 15.55
N LYS A 304 -1.19 -0.96 14.93
CA LYS A 304 -0.08 -0.87 13.98
C LYS A 304 1.17 -1.40 14.67
N GLU A 305 1.96 -2.23 13.99
CA GLU A 305 3.28 -2.54 14.51
C GLU A 305 4.04 -1.22 14.61
N GLU A 306 4.42 -0.85 15.83
CA GLU A 306 5.38 0.23 16.00
C GLU A 306 6.65 -0.25 15.30
N GLU A 307 7.17 0.57 14.37
CA GLU A 307 8.46 0.29 13.74
C GLU A 307 9.52 0.35 14.85
N SER A 308 9.83 -0.81 15.45
CA SER A 308 10.80 -0.89 16.54
C SER A 308 12.18 -0.63 15.98
N LEU A 309 12.83 0.41 16.49
CA LEU A 309 14.23 0.74 16.19
C LEU A 309 15.22 -0.26 16.81
N GLU A 310 14.76 -1.22 17.61
CA GLU A 310 15.64 -2.13 18.37
C GLU A 310 16.52 -2.99 17.47
N ASN A 311 16.01 -3.37 16.30
CA ASN A 311 16.72 -4.23 15.36
C ASN A 311 17.46 -3.43 14.28
N ILE A 312 17.45 -2.09 14.34
CA ILE A 312 18.05 -1.22 13.33
C ILE A 312 19.28 -0.53 13.93
N ARG A 313 20.46 -0.89 13.44
CA ARG A 313 21.70 -0.19 13.78
C ARG A 313 21.82 1.07 12.95
N GLN A 314 22.08 2.19 13.61
CA GLN A 314 22.06 3.51 12.98
C GLN A 314 23.45 4.11 12.98
N PHE A 315 23.89 4.54 11.81
CA PHE A 315 25.18 5.16 11.58
C PHE A 315 25.03 6.49 10.84
N TYR A 316 26.01 7.37 10.98
CA TYR A 316 26.15 8.54 10.11
C TYR A 316 27.58 8.70 9.61
N VAL A 317 27.70 9.19 8.37
CA VAL A 317 28.97 9.48 7.69
C VAL A 317 29.01 10.96 7.37
N VAL A 318 30.07 11.63 7.80
CA VAL A 318 30.28 13.06 7.49
C VAL A 318 30.97 13.15 6.15
N CYS A 319 30.35 13.86 5.20
CA CYS A 319 30.86 14.10 3.86
C CYS A 319 31.01 15.61 3.63
N SER A 320 32.01 16.01 2.86
CA SER A 320 32.28 17.41 2.50
C SER A 320 31.58 17.83 1.21
N SER A 321 31.26 16.86 0.33
CA SER A 321 30.53 17.11 -0.91
C SER A 321 29.61 15.96 -1.30
N ARG A 322 28.81 16.21 -2.32
CA ARG A 322 27.89 15.23 -2.90
C ARG A 322 28.62 14.07 -3.58
N GLU A 323 29.77 14.33 -4.18
CA GLU A 323 30.66 13.34 -4.78
C GLU A 323 31.27 12.44 -3.70
N GLU A 324 31.61 13.02 -2.55
CA GLU A 324 32.09 12.26 -1.39
C GLU A 324 30.98 11.37 -0.81
N LYS A 325 29.73 11.84 -0.77
CA LYS A 325 28.58 10.99 -0.44
C LYS A 325 28.45 9.79 -1.38
N SER A 326 28.59 10.01 -2.69
CA SER A 326 28.56 8.93 -3.69
C SER A 326 29.70 7.93 -3.44
N SER A 327 30.92 8.43 -3.20
CA SER A 327 32.09 7.61 -2.93
C SER A 327 31.92 6.79 -1.63
N ALA A 328 31.33 7.39 -0.60
CA ALA A 328 31.00 6.70 0.65
C ALA A 328 30.02 5.54 0.42
N ILE A 329 29.01 5.72 -0.43
CA ILE A 329 28.10 4.64 -0.83
C ILE A 329 28.89 3.52 -1.52
N SER A 330 29.75 3.85 -2.49
CA SER A 330 30.54 2.85 -3.21
C SER A 330 31.47 2.07 -2.28
N ASN A 331 32.09 2.72 -1.30
CA ASN A 331 32.93 2.06 -0.28
C ASN A 331 32.11 1.11 0.61
N ILE A 332 30.91 1.52 1.01
CA ILE A 332 29.96 0.68 1.76
C ILE A 332 29.60 -0.57 0.96
N TYR A 333 29.30 -0.46 -0.34
CA TYR A 333 29.02 -1.60 -1.22
C TYR A 333 30.23 -2.47 -1.54
N GLY A 334 31.43 -1.88 -1.62
CA GLY A 334 32.67 -2.63 -1.88
C GLY A 334 33.11 -3.50 -0.71
N THR A 335 32.73 -3.14 0.51
CA THR A 335 33.20 -3.79 1.75
C THR A 335 32.18 -4.75 2.34
N LEU A 336 30.88 -4.45 2.21
CA LEU A 336 29.81 -5.24 2.82
C LEU A 336 29.20 -6.22 1.82
N ALA A 337 28.92 -7.44 2.27
CA ALA A 337 27.98 -8.32 1.57
C ALA A 337 26.55 -7.78 1.76
N ILE A 338 26.19 -6.77 0.97
CA ILE A 338 24.89 -6.10 1.08
C ILE A 338 23.85 -6.91 0.31
N GLY A 339 22.70 -7.13 0.95
CA GLY A 339 21.50 -7.62 0.30
C GLY A 339 20.88 -6.54 -0.59
N GLN A 340 19.59 -6.30 -0.43
CA GLN A 340 18.93 -5.20 -1.12
C GLN A 340 19.00 -3.91 -0.30
N THR A 341 19.09 -2.79 -0.99
CA THR A 341 19.23 -1.48 -0.37
C THR A 341 18.25 -0.49 -0.96
N ILE A 342 17.70 0.36 -0.09
CA ILE A 342 16.93 1.53 -0.51
C ILE A 342 17.74 2.78 -0.18
N ILE A 343 17.92 3.66 -1.17
CA ILE A 343 18.60 4.95 -1.02
C ILE A 343 17.56 6.07 -1.20
N PHE A 344 17.44 6.91 -0.18
CA PHE A 344 16.51 8.03 -0.16
C PHE A 344 17.21 9.34 -0.49
N CYS A 345 16.73 10.00 -1.54
CA CYS A 345 17.15 11.35 -1.92
C CYS A 345 16.04 12.36 -1.64
N HIS A 346 16.42 13.62 -1.45
CA HIS A 346 15.47 14.71 -1.20
C HIS A 346 14.78 15.17 -2.50
N THR A 347 15.58 15.38 -3.56
CA THR A 347 15.07 15.86 -4.86
C THR A 347 15.16 14.78 -5.94
N ARG A 348 14.32 14.92 -6.97
CA ARG A 348 14.35 14.01 -8.13
C ARG A 348 15.65 14.11 -8.90
N GLN A 349 16.14 15.34 -9.11
CA GLN A 349 17.45 15.56 -9.75
C GLN A 349 18.56 14.86 -8.96
N ALA A 350 18.43 14.82 -7.63
CA ALA A 350 19.38 14.11 -6.80
C ALA A 350 19.38 12.60 -7.07
N ALA A 351 18.19 12.01 -7.09
CA ALA A 351 17.97 10.60 -7.37
C ALA A 351 18.44 10.18 -8.77
N VAL A 352 18.10 10.94 -9.81
CA VAL A 352 18.51 10.65 -11.21
C VAL A 352 20.03 10.68 -11.36
N TRP A 353 20.68 11.70 -10.83
CA TRP A 353 22.14 11.80 -10.89
C TRP A 353 22.82 10.64 -10.15
N LEU A 354 22.34 10.29 -8.96
CA LEU A 354 22.92 9.19 -8.17
C LEU A 354 22.74 7.84 -8.87
N ALA A 355 21.55 7.63 -9.46
CA ALA A 355 21.29 6.45 -10.28
C ALA A 355 22.28 6.36 -11.46
N GLY A 356 22.55 7.49 -12.12
CA GLY A 356 23.52 7.57 -13.20
C GLY A 356 24.96 7.25 -12.75
N GLN A 357 25.40 7.76 -11.61
CA GLN A 357 26.75 7.45 -11.08
C GLN A 357 26.89 5.98 -10.71
N MET A 358 25.96 5.45 -9.92
CA MET A 358 26.01 4.05 -9.50
C MET A 358 25.88 3.06 -10.68
N SER A 359 25.09 3.42 -11.70
CA SER A 359 24.99 2.60 -12.92
C SER A 359 26.29 2.58 -13.71
N LYS A 360 27.02 3.71 -13.79
CA LYS A 360 28.35 3.78 -14.42
C LYS A 360 29.39 2.93 -13.70
N GLU A 361 29.27 2.81 -12.39
CA GLU A 361 30.11 1.93 -11.55
C GLU A 361 29.73 0.44 -11.67
N GLY A 362 28.69 0.12 -12.45
CA GLY A 362 28.26 -1.26 -12.72
C GLY A 362 27.25 -1.83 -11.72
N HIS A 363 26.67 -1.00 -10.84
CA HIS A 363 25.62 -1.44 -9.93
C HIS A 363 24.29 -1.61 -10.67
N ALA A 364 23.54 -2.67 -10.32
CA ALA A 364 22.18 -2.88 -10.79
C ALA A 364 21.20 -1.99 -9.99
N VAL A 365 20.89 -0.82 -10.54
CA VAL A 365 20.11 0.24 -9.89
C VAL A 365 18.75 0.42 -10.56
N SER A 366 17.73 0.62 -9.74
CA SER A 366 16.39 1.05 -10.15
C SER A 366 16.12 2.44 -9.60
N LEU A 367 15.47 3.27 -10.40
CA LEU A 367 15.00 4.59 -9.99
C LEU A 367 13.48 4.57 -9.86
N LEU A 368 12.97 5.01 -8.70
CA LEU A 368 11.55 5.22 -8.46
C LEU A 368 11.27 6.70 -8.17
N SER A 369 10.53 7.34 -9.06
CA SER A 369 10.23 8.77 -8.99
C SER A 369 8.77 9.07 -9.33
N GLY A 370 8.34 10.29 -9.03
CA GLY A 370 6.95 10.74 -9.18
C GLY A 370 6.46 10.79 -10.64
N GLU A 371 7.35 10.91 -11.62
CA GLU A 371 6.99 10.97 -13.05
C GLU A 371 6.59 9.62 -13.65
N LEU A 372 6.98 8.52 -13.01
CA LEU A 372 6.65 7.19 -13.49
C LEU A 372 5.14 6.96 -13.37
N THR A 373 4.55 6.37 -14.42
CA THR A 373 3.17 5.89 -14.34
C THR A 373 3.05 4.78 -13.29
N ILE A 374 1.84 4.51 -12.81
CA ILE A 374 1.60 3.46 -11.82
C ILE A 374 2.16 2.11 -12.29
N GLU A 375 1.97 1.78 -13.58
CA GLU A 375 2.45 0.54 -14.19
C GLU A 375 3.98 0.48 -14.18
N GLN A 376 4.65 1.59 -14.50
CA GLN A 376 6.10 1.69 -14.46
C GLN A 376 6.63 1.57 -13.04
N ARG A 377 5.98 2.20 -12.06
CA ARG A 377 6.34 2.10 -10.63
C ARG A 377 6.22 0.65 -10.15
N VAL A 378 5.13 -0.03 -10.49
CA VAL A 378 4.93 -1.46 -10.17
C VAL A 378 6.02 -2.32 -10.81
N ALA A 379 6.36 -2.08 -12.09
CA ALA A 379 7.40 -2.83 -12.79
C ALA A 379 8.78 -2.70 -12.12
N VAL A 380 9.17 -1.48 -11.75
CA VAL A 380 10.40 -1.20 -10.99
C VAL A 380 10.39 -1.94 -9.66
N LEU A 381 9.29 -1.86 -8.92
CA LEU A 381 9.17 -2.49 -7.60
C LEU A 381 9.17 -4.02 -7.67
N GLU A 382 8.61 -4.61 -8.72
CA GLU A 382 8.66 -6.06 -8.98
C GLU A 382 10.08 -6.53 -9.32
N ARG A 383 10.82 -5.81 -10.16
CA ARG A 383 12.23 -6.14 -10.47
C ARG A 383 13.11 -6.04 -9.24
N PHE A 384 12.92 -4.98 -8.45
CA PHE A 384 13.56 -4.85 -7.15
C PHE A 384 13.16 -6.02 -6.25
N ARG A 385 11.88 -6.30 -6.02
CA ARG A 385 11.43 -7.42 -5.17
C ARG A 385 11.98 -8.79 -5.57
N LYS A 386 12.16 -9.05 -6.87
CA LYS A 386 12.74 -10.30 -7.40
C LYS A 386 14.27 -10.38 -7.28
N GLY A 387 14.93 -9.32 -6.81
CA GLY A 387 16.38 -9.23 -6.66
C GLY A 387 17.12 -9.03 -7.97
N VAL A 388 16.41 -8.68 -9.06
CA VAL A 388 17.03 -8.35 -10.36
C VAL A 388 17.84 -7.07 -10.23
N GLU A 389 17.26 -6.07 -9.58
CA GLU A 389 17.92 -4.83 -9.19
C GLU A 389 18.16 -4.88 -7.67
N ARG A 390 19.40 -4.64 -7.23
CA ARG A 390 19.76 -4.70 -5.81
C ARG A 390 19.65 -3.35 -5.10
N VAL A 391 19.65 -2.26 -5.86
CA VAL A 391 19.60 -0.90 -5.35
C VAL A 391 18.34 -0.23 -5.86
N LEU A 392 17.53 0.29 -4.95
CA LEU A 392 16.39 1.15 -5.27
C LEU A 392 16.67 2.56 -4.80
N ILE A 393 16.80 3.50 -5.73
CA ILE A 393 16.94 4.92 -5.45
C ILE A 393 15.57 5.58 -5.60
N THR A 394 15.14 6.31 -4.58
CA THR A 394 13.79 6.88 -4.53
C THR A 394 13.75 8.22 -3.81
N THR A 395 12.71 9.01 -4.10
CA THR A 395 12.32 10.18 -3.28
C THR A 395 11.40 9.74 -2.14
N ASN A 396 11.18 10.64 -1.17
CA ASN A 396 10.22 10.43 -0.06
C ASN A 396 8.81 10.08 -0.54
N VAL A 397 8.43 10.66 -1.67
CA VAL A 397 7.05 10.62 -2.16
C VAL A 397 6.66 9.21 -2.59
N CYS A 398 7.57 8.51 -3.28
CA CYS A 398 7.26 7.20 -3.87
C CYS A 398 7.52 6.01 -2.94
N ALA A 399 8.19 6.24 -1.81
CA ALA A 399 8.71 5.18 -0.97
C ALA A 399 7.80 4.79 0.22
N ARG A 400 6.80 5.62 0.54
CA ARG A 400 5.85 5.32 1.61
C ARG A 400 5.05 4.08 1.24
N GLY A 401 5.18 3.04 2.06
CA GLY A 401 4.43 1.80 1.89
C GLY A 401 5.13 0.70 1.07
N ILE A 402 6.35 0.94 0.56
CA ILE A 402 7.15 -0.13 -0.04
C ILE A 402 7.49 -1.16 1.04
N ASP A 403 7.04 -2.40 0.86
CA ASP A 403 7.28 -3.52 1.77
C ASP A 403 8.07 -4.60 1.04
N VAL A 404 9.38 -4.62 1.27
CA VAL A 404 10.31 -5.57 0.66
C VAL A 404 11.14 -6.23 1.78
N GLU A 405 10.80 -7.48 2.11
CA GLU A 405 11.37 -8.25 3.23
C GLU A 405 12.89 -8.48 3.16
N GLN A 406 13.47 -8.29 1.97
CA GLN A 406 14.87 -8.55 1.64
C GLN A 406 15.77 -7.31 1.77
N VAL A 407 15.20 -6.14 2.12
CA VAL A 407 15.96 -4.92 2.35
C VAL A 407 16.75 -5.05 3.66
N THR A 408 18.08 -5.04 3.53
CA THR A 408 19.00 -5.13 4.66
C THR A 408 19.55 -3.77 5.05
N VAL A 409 19.69 -2.86 4.09
CA VAL A 409 20.31 -1.55 4.29
C VAL A 409 19.38 -0.44 3.81
N VAL A 410 19.28 0.62 4.60
CA VAL A 410 18.65 1.88 4.20
C VAL A 410 19.72 2.96 4.24
N ILE A 411 19.86 3.73 3.16
CA ILE A 411 20.77 4.86 3.10
C ILE A 411 19.95 6.14 2.93
N ASN A 412 20.10 7.07 3.87
CA ASN A 412 19.62 8.44 3.71
C ASN A 412 20.74 9.23 3.02
N PHE A 413 20.67 9.34 1.69
CA PHE A 413 21.60 10.18 0.92
C PHE A 413 21.43 11.65 1.31
N ASP A 414 20.17 12.05 1.51
CA ASP A 414 19.80 13.31 2.11
C ASP A 414 18.97 13.04 3.37
N LEU A 415 19.25 13.75 4.46
CA LEU A 415 18.46 13.65 5.68
C LEU A 415 17.03 14.16 5.48
N PRO A 416 16.02 13.51 6.09
CA PRO A 416 14.65 14.01 6.06
C PRO A 416 14.54 15.25 6.95
N VAL A 417 14.27 16.40 6.34
CA VAL A 417 14.08 17.68 7.02
C VAL A 417 12.77 18.33 6.61
N ASP A 418 12.17 19.08 7.53
CA ASP A 418 11.00 19.91 7.26
C ASP A 418 11.37 21.17 6.45
N MET A 419 10.36 21.95 6.04
CA MET A 419 10.56 23.22 5.31
C MET A 419 11.43 24.25 6.05
N LYS A 420 11.63 24.08 7.37
CA LYS A 420 12.45 24.96 8.21
C LYS A 420 13.85 24.36 8.45
N GLY A 421 14.19 23.26 7.79
CA GLY A 421 15.48 22.57 7.94
C GLY A 421 15.64 21.81 9.26
N ARG A 422 14.54 21.56 10.00
CA ARG A 422 14.54 20.76 11.23
C ARG A 422 14.32 19.30 10.90
N ALA A 423 14.73 18.39 11.79
CA ALA A 423 14.52 16.96 11.59
C ALA A 423 13.04 16.61 11.37
N ASP A 424 12.73 15.88 10.30
CA ASP A 424 11.43 15.24 10.10
C ASP A 424 11.48 13.81 10.65
N PHE A 425 11.07 13.67 11.92
CA PHE A 425 11.13 12.42 12.67
C PHE A 425 10.23 11.32 12.09
N GLU A 426 9.04 11.68 11.61
CA GLU A 426 8.08 10.71 11.08
C GLU A 426 8.61 10.12 9.77
N THR A 427 9.10 10.96 8.87
CA THR A 427 9.73 10.49 7.63
C THR A 427 10.98 9.68 7.93
N TYR A 428 11.82 10.11 8.89
CA TYR A 428 13.01 9.35 9.29
C TYR A 428 12.67 7.92 9.71
N LEU A 429 11.73 7.78 10.65
CA LEU A 429 11.27 6.49 11.16
C LEU A 429 10.79 5.60 10.00
N HIS A 430 9.93 6.13 9.13
CA HIS A 430 9.39 5.40 7.98
C HIS A 430 10.41 4.98 6.94
N ARG A 431 11.51 5.72 6.78
CA ARG A 431 12.60 5.36 5.88
C ARG A 431 13.39 4.19 6.47
N ILE A 432 13.85 4.31 7.71
CA ILE A 432 14.70 3.27 8.31
C ILE A 432 13.89 2.02 8.66
N GLY A 433 12.60 2.15 8.93
CA GLY A 433 11.66 1.04 9.07
C GLY A 433 11.43 0.22 7.79
N ARG A 434 12.09 0.53 6.66
CA ARG A 434 12.16 -0.36 5.48
C ARG A 434 13.11 -1.54 5.67
N THR A 435 14.04 -1.44 6.61
CA THR A 435 14.91 -2.55 7.05
C THR A 435 14.54 -3.01 8.46
N GLY A 436 15.22 -4.03 8.98
CA GLY A 436 15.05 -4.48 10.37
C GLY A 436 13.72 -5.18 10.67
N ARG A 437 13.01 -5.64 9.63
CA ARG A 437 11.66 -6.23 9.74
C ARG A 437 11.71 -7.68 10.20
N PHE A 438 10.65 -8.12 10.89
CA PHE A 438 10.44 -9.50 11.34
C PHE A 438 11.60 -10.06 12.19
N GLY A 439 12.19 -9.22 13.05
CA GLY A 439 13.31 -9.62 13.92
C GLY A 439 14.65 -9.77 13.19
N LYS A 440 14.72 -9.48 11.89
CA LYS A 440 15.99 -9.39 11.17
C LYS A 440 16.73 -8.13 11.61
N LEU A 441 18.06 -8.21 11.60
CA LEU A 441 18.91 -7.04 11.80
C LEU A 441 18.88 -6.16 10.54
N GLY A 442 18.72 -4.86 10.75
CA GLY A 442 18.77 -3.84 9.72
C GLY A 442 19.87 -2.82 9.99
N VAL A 443 20.35 -2.18 8.93
CA VAL A 443 21.33 -1.10 9.02
C VAL A 443 20.78 0.15 8.35
N ALA A 444 20.85 1.28 9.05
CA ALA A 444 20.54 2.60 8.51
C ALA A 444 21.80 3.47 8.49
N VAL A 445 22.18 3.98 7.32
CA VAL A 445 23.34 4.87 7.16
C VAL A 445 22.85 6.24 6.72
N ASN A 446 23.28 7.28 7.43
CA ASN A 446 22.90 8.66 7.18
C ASN A 446 24.09 9.46 6.64
N LEU A 447 23.99 9.97 5.42
CA LEU A 447 25.04 10.81 4.85
C LEU A 447 24.75 12.28 5.19
N VAL A 448 25.72 12.95 5.80
CA VAL A 448 25.53 14.32 6.30
C VAL A 448 26.59 15.27 5.80
N GLU A 449 26.17 16.49 5.46
CA GLU A 449 27.06 17.57 5.04
C GLU A 449 27.20 18.62 6.14
N GLY A 450 28.45 18.88 6.54
CA GLY A 450 28.83 19.92 7.49
C GLY A 450 28.15 19.84 8.86
N ASN A 451 28.30 20.92 9.63
CA ASN A 451 27.81 20.98 11.02
C ASN A 451 26.28 20.98 11.13
N ARG A 452 25.57 21.48 10.10
CA ARG A 452 24.10 21.50 10.07
C ARG A 452 23.53 20.08 10.01
N GLY A 453 24.06 19.22 9.13
CA GLY A 453 23.62 17.82 9.05
C GLY A 453 23.87 17.06 10.36
N VAL A 454 25.02 17.29 11.00
CA VAL A 454 25.33 16.71 12.32
C VAL A 454 24.36 17.19 13.41
N ALA A 455 23.93 18.45 13.36
CA ALA A 455 22.92 18.96 14.30
C ALA A 455 21.55 18.28 14.11
N VAL A 456 21.15 17.98 12.86
CA VAL A 456 19.93 17.22 12.57
C VAL A 456 20.02 15.78 13.09
N ILE A 457 21.17 15.11 12.94
CA ILE A 457 21.40 13.79 13.53
C ILE A 457 21.21 13.81 15.05
N LYS A 458 21.77 14.81 15.74
CA LYS A 458 21.60 14.95 17.19
C LYS A 458 20.14 15.14 17.60
N GLN A 459 19.37 15.94 16.84
CA GLN A 459 17.93 16.08 17.08
C GLN A 459 17.20 14.74 16.95
N ILE A 460 17.55 13.93 15.96
CA ILE A 460 16.97 12.59 15.75
C ILE A 460 17.35 11.64 16.90
N GLU A 461 18.63 11.62 17.28
CA GLU A 461 19.15 10.82 18.40
C GLU A 461 18.46 11.19 19.73
N GLU A 462 18.29 12.48 20.01
CA GLU A 462 17.57 12.99 21.19
C GLU A 462 16.08 12.63 21.18
N HIS A 463 15.42 12.75 20.03
CA HIS A 463 13.99 12.45 19.89
C HIS A 463 13.66 10.97 20.11
N PHE A 464 14.47 10.08 19.52
CA PHE A 464 14.25 8.63 19.61
C PHE A 464 14.95 7.98 20.80
N GLY A 465 15.87 8.68 21.46
CA GLY A 465 16.66 8.15 22.58
C GLY A 465 17.54 6.96 22.16
N ARG A 466 18.01 6.92 20.91
CA ARG A 466 18.79 5.82 20.34
C ARG A 466 20.07 6.36 19.71
N PRO A 467 21.25 5.78 20.01
CA PRO A 467 22.51 6.30 19.52
C PRO A 467 22.65 6.12 18.01
N ILE A 468 23.15 7.15 17.33
CA ILE A 468 23.52 7.09 15.92
C ILE A 468 25.04 7.22 15.84
N HIS A 469 25.73 6.12 15.58
CA HIS A 469 27.19 6.06 15.68
C HIS A 469 27.86 6.72 14.47
N LYS A 470 28.91 7.49 14.71
CA LYS A 470 29.75 7.98 13.61
C LYS A 470 30.46 6.79 12.97
N LEU A 471 30.43 6.71 11.65
CA LEU A 471 31.12 5.71 10.86
C LEU A 471 32.17 6.38 9.99
N ASP A 472 33.39 5.88 10.04
CA ASP A 472 34.44 6.22 9.10
C ASP A 472 34.42 5.21 7.94
N VAL A 473 34.16 5.70 6.72
CA VAL A 473 34.04 4.86 5.52
C VAL A 473 35.40 4.55 4.88
N GLU A 474 36.48 5.16 5.36
CA GLU A 474 37.84 4.83 4.96
C GLU A 474 38.44 3.70 5.82
N ASP A 475 37.86 3.46 7.00
CA ASP A 475 38.26 2.40 7.92
C ASP A 475 37.50 1.09 7.65
N LEU A 476 38.16 0.17 6.94
CA LEU A 476 37.61 -1.14 6.59
C LEU A 476 37.23 -1.99 7.81
N GLU A 477 37.90 -1.84 8.97
CA GLU A 477 37.57 -2.59 10.19
C GLU A 477 36.28 -2.06 10.83
N GLN A 478 36.07 -0.75 10.81
CA GLN A 478 34.81 -0.14 11.24
C GLN A 478 33.65 -0.54 10.33
N LEU A 479 33.88 -0.58 9.01
CA LEU A 479 32.88 -1.04 8.05
C LEU A 479 32.48 -2.50 8.31
N GLN A 480 33.43 -3.40 8.60
CA GLN A 480 33.10 -4.80 8.93
C GLN A 480 32.32 -4.94 10.25
N THR A 481 32.44 -3.98 11.17
CA THR A 481 31.70 -3.96 12.44
C THR A 481 30.20 -3.71 12.23
N ILE A 482 29.80 -3.13 11.09
CA ILE A 482 28.39 -2.92 10.73
C ILE A 482 27.62 -4.26 10.66
N GLN A 483 28.28 -5.35 10.26
CA GLN A 483 27.67 -6.69 10.09
C GLN A 483 27.68 -7.59 11.33
N LYS A 484 28.54 -7.33 12.33
CA LYS A 484 28.67 -8.14 13.55
C LYS A 484 27.76 -7.63 14.64
#